data_AF-A0A3B8WGI4-F1
#
_entry.id   AF-A0A3B8WGI4-F1
#
_cell.length_a   1.000
_cell.length_b   1.000
_cell.length_c   1.000
_cell.angle_alpha   90.00
_cell.angle_beta   90.00
_cell.angle_gamma   90.00
#
_symmetry.space_group_name_H-M   'P 1'
#
loop_
_entity.id
_entity.type
_entity.pdbx_description
1 polymer ?
#
loop_
_entity_poly.entity_id
_entity_poly.type
_entity_poly.pdbx_seq_one_letter_code
_entity_poly.pdbx_strand_id
1 'polypeptide(L)'
;MSDSAATDTKQSFQLKSASVSLTALELYYFDNDEFEANLRDKISQAPGFFKDIPLIISLEKYEGLDSELDFFKMIGTCRRHNIHVIGVR
;
A
#
# COMPACT_ATOMS: atom_id res chain seq x y z
N MET A 1 -48.56 13.05 17.91
CA MET A 1 -47.49 13.71 17.15
C MET A 1 -46.43 14.09 18.16
N SER A 2 -45.46 13.22 18.39
CA SER A 2 -44.41 13.44 19.40
C SER A 2 -43.08 13.43 18.65
N ASP A 3 -42.64 14.61 18.22
CA ASP A 3 -41.29 14.80 17.69
C ASP A 3 -40.29 14.56 18.82
N SER A 4 -39.62 13.43 18.76
CA SER A 4 -38.47 13.13 19.61
C SER A 4 -37.31 13.98 19.11
N ALA A 5 -37.02 15.08 19.81
CA ALA A 5 -35.85 15.90 19.58
C ALA A 5 -34.60 15.02 19.62
N ALA A 6 -34.00 14.77 18.46
CA ALA A 6 -32.71 14.15 18.36
C ALA A 6 -31.70 15.10 19.03
N THR A 7 -31.22 14.73 20.21
CA THR A 7 -30.08 15.37 20.85
C THR A 7 -28.91 15.33 19.88
N ASP A 8 -28.58 16.50 19.32
CA ASP A 8 -27.42 16.75 18.48
C ASP A 8 -26.16 16.54 19.33
N THR A 9 -25.73 15.28 19.41
CA THR A 9 -24.53 14.90 20.13
C THR A 9 -23.35 15.34 19.27
N LYS A 10 -22.67 16.40 19.71
CA LYS A 10 -21.44 16.90 19.10
C LYS A 10 -20.34 15.83 19.22
N GLN A 11 -20.25 14.94 18.23
CA GLN A 11 -19.22 13.90 18.15
C GLN A 11 -17.94 14.47 17.50
N SER A 12 -16.78 14.13 18.07
CA SER A 12 -15.47 14.55 17.54
C SER A 12 -14.94 13.65 16.42
N PHE A 13 -15.39 12.39 16.33
CA PHE A 13 -15.06 11.47 15.25
C PHE A 13 -16.12 10.37 15.11
N GLN A 14 -16.14 9.72 13.95
CA GLN A 14 -16.91 8.50 13.69
C GLN A 14 -16.07 7.55 12.85
N LEU A 15 -16.06 6.27 13.20
CA LEU A 15 -15.45 5.21 12.39
C LEU A 15 -16.49 4.62 11.46
N LYS A 16 -16.19 4.56 10.15
CA LYS A 16 -17.00 3.93 9.12
C LYS A 16 -16.11 3.10 8.22
N SER A 17 -16.64 1.99 7.71
CA SER A 17 -16.00 1.30 6.60
C SER A 17 -16.10 2.14 5.33
N ALA A 18 -15.04 2.11 4.53
CA ALA A 18 -14.99 2.76 3.22
C ALA A 18 -14.23 1.85 2.26
N SER A 19 -14.64 1.83 0.99
CA SER A 19 -13.85 1.23 -0.07
C SER A 19 -12.92 2.27 -0.66
N VAL A 20 -11.64 1.92 -0.81
CA VAL A 20 -10.61 2.80 -1.36
C VAL A 20 -9.88 2.04 -2.46
N SER A 21 -9.73 2.67 -3.63
CA SER A 21 -8.92 2.13 -4.71
C SER A 21 -7.46 2.50 -4.50
N LEU A 22 -6.58 1.51 -4.50
CA LEU A 22 -5.15 1.66 -4.25
C LEU A 22 -4.33 0.89 -5.29
N THR A 23 -3.10 1.33 -5.51
CA THR A 23 -2.16 0.60 -6.36
C THR A 23 -1.62 -0.60 -5.60
N ALA A 24 -1.69 -1.78 -6.21
CA ALA A 24 -1.08 -2.99 -5.69
C ALA A 24 0.15 -3.37 -6.51
N LEU A 25 1.27 -3.65 -5.84
CA LEU A 25 2.42 -4.35 -6.41
C LEU A 25 2.22 -5.84 -6.15
N GLU A 26 1.97 -6.61 -7.21
CA GLU A 26 1.90 -8.07 -7.13
C GLU A 26 3.32 -8.63 -7.05
N LEU A 27 3.65 -9.25 -5.91
CA LEU A 27 4.94 -9.89 -5.69
C LEU A 27 4.85 -11.36 -6.11
N TYR A 28 5.75 -11.78 -7.00
CA TYR A 28 5.81 -13.15 -7.50
C TYR A 28 6.92 -13.97 -6.83
N TYR A 29 8.08 -13.34 -6.59
CA TYR A 29 9.20 -13.86 -5.80
C TYR A 29 9.94 -12.66 -5.19
N PHE A 30 10.90 -12.91 -4.29
CA PHE A 30 11.70 -11.86 -3.69
C PHE A 30 13.19 -12.17 -3.73
N ASP A 31 13.90 -11.39 -4.55
CA ASP A 31 15.32 -11.12 -4.41
C ASP A 31 15.47 -9.60 -4.29
N ASN A 32 16.31 -9.13 -3.37
CA ASN A 32 16.41 -7.70 -3.07
C ASN A 32 16.95 -6.89 -4.26
N ASP A 33 17.96 -7.40 -4.93
CA ASP A 33 18.68 -6.66 -5.97
C ASP A 33 17.85 -6.64 -7.26
N GLU A 34 17.20 -7.76 -7.58
CA GLU A 34 16.23 -7.83 -8.68
C GLU A 34 14.99 -6.97 -8.42
N PHE A 35 14.47 -6.95 -7.18
CA PHE A 35 13.34 -6.10 -6.80
C PHE A 35 13.67 -4.61 -7.03
N GLU A 36 14.82 -4.15 -6.54
CA GLU A 36 15.25 -2.76 -6.70
C GLU A 36 15.47 -2.38 -8.16
N ALA A 37 16.12 -3.25 -8.94
CA ALA A 37 16.35 -3.02 -10.36
C ALA A 37 15.02 -2.90 -11.12
N ASN A 38 14.10 -3.85 -10.92
CA ASN A 38 12.80 -3.86 -11.59
C ASN A 38 11.93 -2.66 -11.19
N LEU A 39 11.93 -2.28 -9.91
CA LEU A 39 11.19 -1.12 -9.44
C LEU A 39 11.70 0.17 -10.10
N ARG A 40 13.02 0.36 -10.14
CA ARG A 40 13.65 1.52 -10.79
C ARG A 40 13.29 1.60 -12.27
N ASP A 41 13.33 0.47 -12.97
CA ASP A 41 12.97 0.41 -14.39
C ASP A 41 11.50 0.80 -14.61
N LYS A 42 10.57 0.33 -13.77
CA LYS A 42 9.16 0.73 -13.82
C LYS A 42 8.95 2.21 -13.51
N ILE A 43 9.67 2.76 -12.53
CA ILE A 43 9.64 4.19 -12.22
C ILE A 43 10.13 5.00 -13.42
N SER A 44 11.20 4.57 -14.09
CA SER A 44 11.75 5.26 -15.26
C SER A 44 10.75 5.34 -16.42
N GLN A 45 9.92 4.30 -16.59
CA GLN A 45 8.88 4.24 -17.62
C GLN A 45 7.69 5.15 -17.32
N ALA A 46 7.36 5.39 -16.05
CA ALA A 46 6.22 6.20 -15.65
C ALA A 46 6.48 7.03 -14.37
N PRO A 47 7.38 8.02 -14.38
CA PRO A 47 7.78 8.72 -13.16
C PRO A 47 6.62 9.40 -12.42
N GLY A 48 5.67 9.96 -13.17
CA GLY A 48 4.49 10.61 -12.61
C GLY A 48 3.51 9.66 -11.93
N PHE A 49 3.49 8.39 -12.32
CA PHE A 49 2.65 7.37 -11.67
C PHE A 49 3.18 6.98 -10.30
N PHE A 50 4.50 6.94 -10.10
CA PHE A 50 5.11 6.47 -8.85
C PHE A 50 5.39 7.59 -7.84
N LYS A 51 5.17 8.85 -8.20
CA LYS A 51 5.46 9.99 -7.33
C LYS A 51 4.46 10.07 -6.17
N ASP A 52 4.96 9.93 -4.95
CA ASP A 52 4.22 10.11 -3.70
C ASP A 52 2.97 9.22 -3.58
N ILE A 53 3.00 8.01 -4.15
CA ILE A 53 1.84 7.11 -4.16
C ILE A 53 1.74 6.23 -2.91
N PRO A 54 0.51 5.94 -2.44
CA PRO A 54 0.26 4.82 -1.54
C PRO A 54 0.27 3.50 -2.34
N LEU A 55 0.98 2.50 -1.82
CA LEU A 55 1.15 1.19 -2.43
C LEU A 55 0.80 0.08 -1.43
N ILE A 56 0.11 -0.94 -1.91
CA ILE A 56 -0.05 -2.23 -1.21
C ILE A 56 0.87 -3.27 -1.86
N ILE A 57 1.62 -4.01 -1.06
CA ILE A 57 2.31 -5.21 -1.55
C ILE A 57 1.30 -6.36 -1.49
N SER A 58 1.12 -7.08 -2.60
CA SER A 58 0.21 -8.22 -2.68
C SER A 58 1.01 -9.50 -2.82
N LEU A 59 0.74 -10.46 -1.94
CA LEU A 59 1.39 -11.79 -1.92
C LEU A 59 0.51 -12.88 -2.55
N GLU A 60 -0.62 -12.51 -3.17
CA GLU A 60 -1.57 -13.46 -3.78
C GLU A 60 -0.95 -14.38 -4.84
N LYS A 61 0.16 -13.95 -5.45
CA LYS A 61 0.88 -14.69 -6.50
C LYS A 61 2.32 -15.03 -6.10
N TYR A 62 2.65 -14.90 -4.83
CA TYR A 62 4.00 -15.17 -4.35
C TYR A 62 4.25 -16.68 -4.30
N GLU A 63 5.34 -17.13 -4.93
CA GLU A 63 5.72 -18.55 -5.02
C GLU A 63 7.01 -18.88 -4.24
N GLY A 64 7.65 -17.87 -3.63
CA GLY A 64 8.86 -18.06 -2.81
C GLY A 64 8.57 -18.55 -1.40
N LEU A 65 9.63 -18.78 -0.60
CA LEU A 65 9.45 -19.14 0.80
C LEU A 65 9.16 -17.88 1.64
N ASP A 66 8.27 -18.00 2.63
CA ASP A 66 7.98 -16.88 3.56
C ASP A 66 9.23 -16.42 4.32
N SER A 67 10.17 -17.34 4.59
CA SER A 67 11.46 -17.03 5.23
C SER A 67 12.38 -16.14 4.40
N GLU A 68 12.11 -16.01 3.10
CA GLU A 68 12.90 -15.19 2.18
C GLU A 68 12.37 -13.76 2.12
N LEU A 69 11.15 -13.49 2.60
CA LEU A 69 10.55 -12.16 2.60
C LEU A 69 11.21 -11.23 3.61
N ASP A 70 11.93 -10.23 3.11
CA ASP A 70 12.46 -9.13 3.91
C ASP A 70 11.65 -7.85 3.63
N PHE A 71 10.56 -7.70 4.38
CA PHE A 71 9.69 -6.52 4.25
C PHE A 71 10.42 -5.21 4.56
N PHE A 72 11.43 -5.22 5.44
CA PHE A 72 12.19 -4.01 5.75
C PHE A 72 12.98 -3.54 4.53
N LYS A 73 13.58 -4.47 3.78
CA LYS A 73 14.23 -4.17 2.50
C LYS A 73 13.23 -3.68 1.47
N MET A 74 12.12 -4.38 1.26
CA MET A 74 11.08 -3.96 0.30
C MET A 74 10.57 -2.54 0.58
N ILE A 75 10.14 -2.28 1.82
CA ILE A 75 9.62 -0.98 2.25
C ILE A 75 10.71 0.08 2.12
N GLY A 76 11.94 -0.24 2.51
CA GLY A 76 13.09 0.65 2.40
C GLY A 76 13.36 1.06 0.95
N THR A 77 13.33 0.11 0.02
CA THR A 77 13.53 0.33 -1.41
C THR A 77 12.41 1.19 -2.00
N CYS A 78 11.13 0.87 -1.74
CA CYS A 78 10.01 1.72 -2.15
C CYS A 78 10.14 3.16 -1.62
N ARG A 79 10.48 3.33 -0.34
CA ARG A 79 10.56 4.64 0.31
C ARG A 79 11.63 5.55 -0.31
N ARG A 80 12.77 4.98 -0.77
CA ARG A 80 13.82 5.74 -1.47
C ARG A 80 13.32 6.37 -2.79
N HIS A 81 12.23 5.86 -3.32
CA HIS A 81 11.59 6.34 -4.55
C HIS A 81 10.27 7.08 -4.29
N ASN A 82 10.04 7.57 -3.07
CA ASN A 82 8.80 8.26 -2.67
C ASN A 82 7.52 7.39 -2.81
N ILE A 83 7.67 6.07 -2.79
CA ILE A 83 6.55 5.14 -2.78
C ILE A 83 6.29 4.73 -1.33
N HIS A 84 5.04 4.90 -0.88
CA HIS A 84 4.64 4.67 0.50
C HIS A 84 3.90 3.34 0.61
N VAL A 85 4.59 2.30 1.09
CA VAL A 85 3.94 1.03 1.39
C VAL A 85 3.04 1.22 2.62
N ILE A 86 1.73 1.06 2.44
CA ILE A 86 0.72 1.26 3.49
C ILE A 86 0.08 -0.04 3.98
N GLY A 87 0.42 -1.17 3.36
CA GLY A 87 -0.06 -2.49 3.77
C GLY A 87 0.49 -3.62 2.91
N VAL A 88 0.30 -4.83 3.43
CA VAL A 88 0.54 -6.10 2.73
C VAL A 88 -0.77 -6.88 2.75
N ARG A 89 -1.11 -7.53 1.64
CA ARG A 89 -2.32 -8.37 1.53
C ARG A 89 -2.03 -9.70 0.87
#